data_AF-A0A0E3UYA0-F1
#
_entry.id   AF-A0A0E3UYA0-F1
#
_cell.length_a   1.000
_cell.length_b   1.000
_cell.length_c   1.000
_cell.angle_alpha   90.00
_cell.angle_beta   90.00
_cell.angle_gamma   90.00
#
_symmetry.space_group_name_H-M   'P 1'
#
loop_
_entity.id
_entity.type
_entity.pdbx_description
1 polymer ?
#
loop_
_entity_poly.entity_id
_entity_poly.type
_entity_poly.pdbx_seq_one_letter_code
_entity_poly.pdbx_strand_id
1 'polypeptide(L)'
;MPVVKLQPMLVEENKMVISVTFRYSQQVCEILRHSRLTTWQREQKCFAIPEGGHHIQQLAEELEGVGWLWLSRELCTRPLT
;
A
#
# COMPACT_ATOMS: atom_id res chain seq x y z
N MET A 1 -12.22 -4.32 -11.33
CA MET A 1 -11.47 -4.70 -10.11
C MET A 1 -11.12 -3.45 -9.31
N PRO A 2 -11.12 -3.53 -7.96
CA PRO A 2 -10.68 -2.44 -7.09
C PRO A 2 -9.26 -2.00 -7.41
N VAL A 3 -9.01 -0.69 -7.28
CA VAL A 3 -7.66 -0.11 -7.38
C VAL A 3 -7.11 0.01 -5.96
N VAL A 4 -5.96 -0.59 -5.74
CA VAL A 4 -5.20 -0.56 -4.50
C VAL A 4 -4.04 0.42 -4.67
N LYS A 5 -4.15 1.57 -4.03
CA LYS A 5 -3.19 2.66 -4.10
C LYS A 5 -2.08 2.44 -3.09
N LEU A 6 -0.85 2.61 -3.57
CA LEU A 6 0.38 2.51 -2.81
C LEU A 6 0.99 3.90 -2.68
N GLN A 7 1.16 4.35 -1.42
CA GLN A 7 1.73 5.65 -1.10
C GLN A 7 2.77 5.53 0.01
N PRO A 8 3.97 6.10 -0.15
CA PRO A 8 4.92 6.23 0.94
C PRO A 8 4.27 6.94 2.13
N MET A 9 4.51 6.44 3.34
CA MET A 9 3.93 6.96 4.57
C MET A 9 4.92 6.82 5.71
N LEU A 10 5.02 7.84 6.55
CA LEU A 10 5.72 7.78 7.82
C LEU A 10 4.77 7.20 8.88
N VAL A 11 5.24 6.20 9.62
CA VAL A 11 4.59 5.70 10.84
C VAL A 11 5.37 6.18 12.06
N GLU A 12 4.89 5.82 13.26
CA GLU A 12 5.58 6.05 14.53
C GLU A 12 7.08 5.64 14.44
N GLU A 13 7.92 6.29 15.24
CA GLU A 13 9.39 6.09 15.24
C GLU A 13 10.11 6.51 13.95
N ASN A 14 9.48 7.36 13.12
CA ASN A 14 10.05 7.90 11.88
C ASN A 14 10.42 6.81 10.84
N LYS A 15 9.74 5.66 10.92
CA LYS A 15 9.92 4.56 9.98
C LYS A 15 9.09 4.80 8.71
N MET A 16 9.72 4.62 7.56
CA MET A 16 9.05 4.69 6.26
C MET A 16 8.41 3.34 5.92
N VAL A 17 7.15 3.38 5.52
CA VAL A 17 6.39 2.23 5.02
C VAL A 17 5.62 2.64 3.76
N ILE A 18 5.00 1.67 3.09
CA ILE A 18 4.09 1.93 1.98
C ILE A 18 2.68 1.63 2.47
N SER A 19 1.84 2.65 2.53
CA SER A 19 0.42 2.49 2.82
C SER A 19 -0.31 1.85 1.63
N VAL A 20 -1.30 1.03 1.94
CA VAL A 20 -2.13 0.27 1.03
C VAL A 20 -3.58 0.69 1.27
N THR A 21 -4.11 1.51 0.36
CA THR A 21 -5.46 2.08 0.48
C THR A 21 -6.31 1.75 -0.74
N PHE A 22 -7.60 1.53 -0.52
CA PHE A 22 -8.53 1.14 -1.58
C PHE A 22 -9.95 1.51 -1.18
N ARG A 23 -10.81 1.66 -2.19
CA ARG A 23 -12.25 1.73 -1.92
C ARG A 23 -12.69 0.36 -1.41
N TYR A 24 -13.48 0.33 -0.33
CA TYR A 24 -13.84 -0.90 0.37
C TYR A 24 -14.18 -2.05 -0.60
N SER A 25 -13.46 -3.15 -0.45
CA SER A 25 -13.66 -4.40 -1.15
C SER A 25 -13.43 -5.52 -0.14
N GLN A 26 -14.45 -6.34 0.09
CA GLN A 26 -14.37 -7.42 1.06
C GLN A 26 -13.24 -8.40 0.72
N GLN A 27 -13.12 -8.78 -0.56
CA GLN A 27 -12.09 -9.71 -1.03
C GLN A 27 -10.68 -9.16 -0.79
N VAL A 28 -10.45 -7.88 -1.08
CA VAL A 28 -9.14 -7.24 -0.82
C VAL A 28 -8.87 -7.20 0.68
N CYS A 29 -9.85 -6.81 1.50
CA CYS A 29 -9.70 -6.82 2.95
C CYS A 29 -9.34 -8.20 3.51
N GLU A 30 -9.98 -9.26 3.03
CA GLU A 30 -9.71 -10.64 3.47
C GLU A 30 -8.28 -11.07 3.11
N ILE A 31 -7.84 -10.83 1.86
CA ILE A 31 -6.47 -11.13 1.42
C ILE A 31 -5.45 -10.38 2.29
N LEU A 32 -5.62 -9.07 2.47
CA LEU A 32 -4.66 -8.28 3.24
C LEU A 32 -4.62 -8.71 4.72
N ARG A 33 -5.75 -9.04 5.34
CA ARG A 33 -5.77 -9.56 6.73
C ARG A 33 -5.02 -10.88 6.91
N HIS A 34 -4.95 -11.71 5.87
CA HIS A 34 -4.25 -13.00 5.90
C HIS A 34 -2.82 -12.93 5.34
N SER A 35 -2.46 -11.81 4.71
CA SER A 35 -1.12 -11.55 4.21
C SER A 35 -0.11 -11.50 5.35
N ARG A 36 1.06 -12.13 5.16
CA ARG A 36 2.20 -12.01 6.08
C ARG A 36 2.99 -10.73 5.88
N LEU A 37 2.75 -10.06 4.75
CA LEU A 37 3.45 -8.84 4.36
C LEU A 37 2.79 -7.60 4.96
N THR A 38 1.47 -7.62 5.12
CA THR A 38 0.73 -6.41 5.48
C THR A 38 0.55 -6.29 7.00
N THR A 39 0.55 -5.06 7.49
CA THR A 39 0.28 -4.72 8.88
C THR A 39 -0.79 -3.64 8.94
N TRP A 40 -1.78 -3.80 9.82
CA TRP A 40 -2.80 -2.78 10.05
C TRP A 40 -2.25 -1.63 10.90
N GLN A 41 -2.21 -0.43 10.31
CA GLN A 41 -1.83 0.81 10.97
C GLN A 41 -3.05 1.44 11.61
N ARG A 42 -3.17 1.37 12.94
CA ARG A 42 -4.38 1.76 13.68
C ARG A 42 -4.66 3.27 13.58
N GLU A 43 -3.63 4.09 13.69
CA GLU A 43 -3.77 5.55 13.65
C GLU A 43 -4.21 6.04 12.27
N GLN A 44 -3.54 5.57 11.21
CA GLN A 44 -3.83 5.96 9.83
C GLN A 44 -4.99 5.17 9.20
N LYS A 45 -5.50 4.14 9.92
CA LYS A 45 -6.61 3.27 9.53
C LYS A 45 -6.44 2.67 8.13
N CYS A 46 -5.24 2.16 7.85
CA CYS A 46 -4.91 1.54 6.58
C CYS A 46 -4.03 0.30 6.78
N PHE A 47 -3.91 -0.53 5.74
CA PHE A 47 -2.84 -1.53 5.70
C PHE A 47 -1.54 -0.86 5.27
N ALA A 48 -0.41 -1.39 5.71
CA ALA A 48 0.90 -0.98 5.23
C ALA A 48 1.80 -2.18 5.00
N ILE A 49 2.72 -2.05 4.06
CA ILE A 49 3.81 -3.01 3.80
C ILE A 49 5.16 -2.33 4.03
N PRO A 50 6.24 -3.08 4.32
CA PRO A 50 7.58 -2.51 4.34
C PRO A 50 7.98 -1.97 2.97
N GLU A 51 8.93 -1.05 2.95
CA GLU A 51 9.50 -0.55 1.69
C GLU A 51 10.25 -1.63 0.90
N GLY A 52 10.39 -1.43 -0.41
CA GLY A 52 11.16 -2.31 -1.29
C GLY A 52 10.31 -2.91 -2.42
N GLY A 53 10.93 -3.03 -3.60
CA GLY A 53 10.27 -3.54 -4.80
C GLY A 53 9.77 -4.98 -4.67
N HIS A 54 10.50 -5.83 -3.94
CA HIS A 54 10.11 -7.23 -3.72
C HIS A 54 8.83 -7.36 -2.89
N HIS A 55 8.63 -6.49 -1.89
CA HIS A 55 7.39 -6.42 -1.13
C HIS A 55 6.22 -5.97 -2.00
N ILE A 56 6.42 -4.96 -2.87
CA ILE A 56 5.38 -4.51 -3.82
C ILE A 56 5.02 -5.65 -4.79
N GLN A 57 6.01 -6.38 -5.29
CA GLN A 57 5.78 -7.52 -6.17
C GLN A 57 5.00 -8.63 -5.46
N GLN A 58 5.39 -9.01 -4.24
CA GLN A 58 4.65 -10.02 -3.48
C GLN A 58 3.20 -9.58 -3.22
N LEU A 59 2.97 -8.31 -2.88
CA LEU A 59 1.61 -7.77 -2.76
C LEU A 59 0.82 -7.85 -4.08
N ALA A 60 1.50 -7.68 -5.21
CA ALA A 60 0.88 -7.80 -6.54
C ALA A 60 0.43 -9.23 -6.82
N GLU A 61 1.27 -10.20 -6.46
CA GLU A 61 0.97 -11.64 -6.57
C GLU A 61 -0.19 -12.03 -5.63
N GLU A 62 -0.20 -11.55 -4.39
CA GLU A 62 -1.29 -11.80 -3.44
C GLU A 62 -2.64 -11.22 -3.91
N LEU A 63 -2.63 -10.13 -4.68
CA LEU A 63 -3.83 -9.45 -5.19
C LEU A 63 -4.16 -9.81 -6.64
N GLU A 64 -3.45 -10.77 -7.24
CA GLU A 64 -3.65 -11.16 -8.63
C GLU A 64 -5.11 -11.59 -8.88
N GLY A 65 -5.73 -11.04 -9.92
CA GLY A 65 -7.13 -11.29 -10.26
C GLY A 65 -8.16 -10.63 -9.33
N VAL A 66 -7.73 -10.04 -8.21
CA VAL A 66 -8.63 -9.42 -7.21
C VAL A 66 -8.52 -7.90 -7.20
N GLY A 67 -7.35 -7.33 -7.46
CA GLY A 67 -7.14 -5.88 -7.48
C GLY A 67 -6.00 -5.45 -8.40
N TRP A 68 -5.98 -4.16 -8.75
CA TRP A 68 -4.88 -3.55 -9.49
C TRP A 68 -4.05 -2.68 -8.54
N LEU A 69 -2.73 -2.86 -8.53
CA LEU A 69 -1.83 -1.97 -7.81
C LEU A 69 -1.60 -0.68 -8.59
N TRP A 70 -1.76 0.45 -7.90
CA TRP A 70 -1.40 1.77 -8.39
C TRP A 70 -0.31 2.35 -7.51
N LEU A 71 0.90 2.51 -8.05
CA LEU A 71 1.99 3.24 -7.40
C LEU A 71 1.83 4.73 -7.68
N SER A 72 1.30 5.49 -6.71
CA SER A 72 1.22 6.94 -6.86
C SER A 72 2.49 7.55 -6.30
N ARG A 73 3.35 8.04 -7.19
CA ARG A 73 4.46 8.90 -6.82
C ARG A 73 3.98 10.33 -7.03
N GLU A 74 3.91 11.11 -5.95
CA GLU A 74 3.78 12.56 -6.11
C GLU A 74 5.07 13.06 -6.74
N LEU A 75 4.97 13.59 -7.96
CA LEU A 75 6.09 14.21 -8.63
C LEU A 75 6.33 15.55 -7.92
N CYS A 76 7.33 15.60 -7.05
CA CYS A 76 7.82 16.86 -6.49
C CYS A 76 8.41 17.69 -7.64
N THR A 77 7.55 18.46 -8.33
CA THR A 77 8.01 19.47 -9.26
C THR A 77 8.62 20.58 -8.42
N ARG A 78 9.95 20.73 -8.48
CA ARG A 78 10.58 21.95 -7.97
C ARG A 78 10.18 23.09 -8.92
N PRO A 79 9.68 24.23 -8.43
CA PRO A 79 9.56 25.40 -9.28
C PRO A 79 10.96 25.73 -9.82
N LEU A 80 11.08 25.88 -11.14
CA LEU A 80 12.28 26.44 -11.76
C LEU A 80 12.28 27.94 -11.42
N THR A 81 13.13 28.36 -10.50
CA THR A 81 13.48 29.77 -10.24
C THR A 81 14.96 29.97 -10.41
#